data_AF-A0A382N7T2-F1
#
_entry.id   AF-A0A382N7T2-F1
#
_cell.length_a   1.000
_cell.length_b   1.000
_cell.length_c   1.000
_cell.angle_alpha   90.00
_cell.angle_beta   90.00
_cell.angle_gamma   90.00
#
_symmetry.space_group_name_H-M   'P 1'
#
loop_
_entity.id
_entity.type
_entity.pdbx_description
1 polymer ?
#
loop_
_entity_poly.entity_id
_entity_poly.type
_entity_poly.pdbx_seq_one_letter_code
_entity_poly.pdbx_strand_id
1 'polypeptide(L)'
;MSGRERPARPNAGRLPAGQHEVSNFPVLDLGVHPEIPSNEWSLKIHGEVENPVTLNWEQFMALPQFRDVSDFHCVTTWSQFDMEFSGVAF
;
A
#
# COMPACT_ATOMS: atom_id res chain seq x y z
N MET A 1 2.07 -38.42 23.13
CA MET A 1 2.11 -37.22 24.01
C MET A 1 3.18 -36.30 23.41
N SER A 2 2.93 -35.24 22.65
CA SER A 2 1.94 -34.19 22.77
C SER A 2 1.74 -33.62 21.35
N GLY A 3 0.63 -33.97 20.70
CA GLY A 3 0.13 -33.19 19.56
C GLY A 3 -0.44 -31.90 20.10
N ARG A 4 0.38 -30.85 20.19
CA ARG A 4 -0.17 -29.49 20.28
C ARG A 4 -0.70 -29.16 18.90
N GLU A 5 -2.02 -29.14 18.75
CA GLU A 5 -2.65 -28.50 17.60
C GLU A 5 -2.06 -27.10 17.48
N ARG A 6 -1.44 -26.82 16.32
CA ARG A 6 -0.99 -25.47 16.02
C ARG A 6 -2.24 -24.58 16.04
N PRO A 7 -2.23 -23.44 16.75
CA PRO A 7 -3.35 -22.53 16.72
C PRO A 7 -3.67 -22.22 15.25
N ALA A 8 -4.95 -22.32 14.89
CA ALA A 8 -5.42 -21.92 13.58
C ALA A 8 -4.98 -20.47 13.36
N ARG A 9 -4.11 -20.24 12.37
CA ARG A 9 -3.74 -18.88 12.00
C ARG A 9 -4.97 -18.29 11.31
N PRO A 10 -5.55 -17.18 11.80
CA PRO A 10 -6.75 -16.58 11.20
C PRO A 10 -6.60 -16.37 9.69
N ASN A 11 -5.38 -16.11 9.24
CA ASN A 11 -5.02 -15.82 7.86
C ASN A 11 -4.25 -16.96 7.16
N ALA A 12 -4.32 -18.20 7.64
CA ALA A 12 -3.52 -19.32 7.12
C ALA A 12 -3.64 -19.53 5.60
N GLY A 13 -4.83 -19.26 5.03
CA GLY A 13 -5.07 -19.37 3.59
C GLY A 13 -4.74 -18.11 2.78
N ARG A 14 -4.58 -16.96 3.44
CA ARG A 14 -4.23 -15.66 2.82
C ARG A 14 -2.73 -15.40 2.84
N LEU A 15 -1.99 -15.97 3.80
CA LEU A 15 -0.56 -15.79 3.95
C LEU A 15 0.21 -16.53 2.83
N PRO A 16 0.91 -15.84 1.92
CA PRO A 16 1.66 -16.50 0.87
C PRO A 16 2.80 -17.36 1.43
N ALA A 17 3.22 -18.37 0.67
CA ALA A 17 4.31 -19.25 1.09
C ALA A 17 5.59 -18.45 1.35
N GLY A 18 6.25 -18.73 2.48
CA GLY A 18 7.49 -18.06 2.88
C GLY A 18 7.30 -16.68 3.53
N GLN A 19 6.07 -16.21 3.71
CA GLN A 19 5.76 -14.95 4.38
C GLN A 19 5.50 -15.14 5.88
N HIS A 20 5.70 -14.09 6.66
CA HIS A 20 5.24 -13.99 8.05
C HIS A 20 4.33 -12.77 8.25
N GLU A 21 3.30 -12.93 9.07
CA GLU A 21 2.35 -11.87 9.39
C GLU A 21 2.98 -10.83 10.34
N VAL A 22 2.74 -9.55 10.08
CA VAL A 22 3.18 -8.43 10.89
C VAL A 22 2.02 -7.46 11.17
N SER A 23 2.14 -6.68 12.24
CA SER A 23 1.15 -5.67 12.64
C SER A 23 1.74 -4.27 12.86
N ASN A 24 3.01 -4.06 12.47
CA ASN A 24 3.77 -2.84 12.73
C ASN A 24 4.05 -2.00 11.47
N PHE A 25 3.50 -2.39 10.32
CA PHE A 25 3.74 -1.80 9.00
C PHE A 25 5.20 -1.42 8.73
N PRO A 26 6.08 -2.41 8.50
CA PRO A 26 7.51 -2.17 8.29
C PRO A 26 7.79 -1.19 7.15
N VAL A 27 8.63 -0.18 7.44
CA VAL A 27 9.05 0.82 6.46
C VAL A 27 10.38 0.39 5.83
N LEU A 28 10.39 0.25 4.49
CA LEU A 28 11.60 0.09 3.71
C LEU A 28 12.04 1.46 3.18
N ASP A 29 13.06 2.01 3.81
CA ASP A 29 13.62 3.31 3.46
C ASP A 29 14.91 3.17 2.64
N LEU A 30 15.02 3.97 1.58
CA LEU A 30 16.20 4.08 0.71
C LEU A 30 17.13 5.24 1.12
N GLY A 31 16.83 5.94 2.21
CA GLY A 31 17.64 6.98 2.84
C GLY A 31 17.36 8.41 2.36
N VAL A 32 16.44 8.60 1.42
CA VAL A 32 16.05 9.92 0.89
C VAL A 32 14.61 10.22 1.29
N HIS A 33 14.44 11.24 2.13
CA HIS A 33 13.14 11.74 2.57
C HIS A 33 12.92 13.14 1.99
N PRO A 34 12.28 13.26 0.82
CA PRO A 34 12.02 14.57 0.23
C PRO A 34 10.94 15.30 1.05
N GLU A 35 11.19 16.58 1.33
CA GLU A 35 10.15 17.50 1.80
C GLU A 35 9.44 18.08 0.58
N ILE A 36 8.18 17.72 0.39
CA ILE A 36 7.37 18.18 -0.75
C ILE A 36 6.20 19.00 -0.20
N PRO A 37 6.30 20.34 -0.15
CA PRO A 37 5.19 21.15 0.30
C PRO A 37 4.05 21.08 -0.74
N SER A 38 2.80 21.15 -0.27
CA SER A 38 1.61 20.93 -1.11
C SER A 38 1.47 21.92 -2.29
N ASN A 39 2.05 23.11 -2.18
CA ASN A 39 2.08 24.11 -3.24
C ASN A 39 3.11 23.79 -4.36
N GLU A 40 4.08 22.92 -4.10
CA GLU A 40 5.08 22.45 -5.07
C GLU A 40 4.78 21.03 -5.56
N TRP A 41 3.89 20.30 -4.86
CA TRP A 41 3.47 18.96 -5.25
C TRP A 41 2.78 18.95 -6.61
N SER A 42 3.15 17.99 -7.46
CA SER A 42 2.44 17.69 -8.69
C SER A 42 2.48 16.20 -9.03
N LEU A 43 1.40 15.69 -9.62
CA LEU A 43 1.32 14.37 -10.23
C LEU A 43 1.25 14.53 -11.74
N LYS A 44 2.20 13.92 -12.45
CA LYS A 44 2.24 13.93 -13.92
C LYS A 44 1.90 12.56 -14.47
N ILE A 45 0.81 12.47 -15.22
CA ILE A 45 0.37 11.28 -15.95
C ILE A 45 0.76 11.46 -17.41
N HIS A 46 1.69 10.63 -17.90
CA HIS A 46 2.29 10.75 -19.22
C HIS A 46 2.80 9.40 -19.75
N GLY A 47 3.31 9.37 -20.98
CA GLY A 47 3.79 8.15 -21.65
C GLY A 47 2.84 7.76 -22.78
N GLU A 48 2.44 6.49 -22.82
CA GLU A 48 1.47 5.94 -23.78
C GLU A 48 0.02 6.33 -23.42
N VAL A 49 -0.28 7.64 -23.45
CA VAL A 49 -1.61 8.18 -23.17
C VAL A 49 -1.98 9.22 -24.23
N GLU A 50 -3.25 9.25 -24.63
CA GLU A 50 -3.74 10.23 -25.60
C GLU A 50 -3.71 11.67 -25.06
N ASN A 51 -4.03 11.84 -23.76
CA ASN A 51 -4.14 13.14 -23.10
C ASN A 51 -3.27 13.16 -21.83
N PRO A 52 -1.99 13.53 -21.94
CA PRO A 52 -1.14 13.74 -20.77
C PRO A 52 -1.72 14.84 -19.86
N VAL A 53 -1.66 14.64 -18.56
CA VAL A 53 -2.17 15.60 -17.58
C VAL A 53 -1.18 15.78 -16.43
N THR A 54 -1.10 17.02 -15.93
CA THR A 54 -0.41 17.35 -14.68
C THR A 54 -1.42 17.92 -13.72
N LEU A 55 -1.51 17.32 -12.53
CA LEU A 55 -2.40 17.74 -11.45
C LEU A 55 -1.57 18.39 -10.35
N ASN A 56 -1.98 19.57 -9.90
CA ASN A 56 -1.53 20.11 -8.62
C ASN A 56 -2.31 19.46 -7.46
N TRP A 57 -1.93 19.78 -6.21
CA TRP A 57 -2.53 19.17 -5.03
C TRP A 57 -4.04 19.37 -4.95
N GLU A 58 -4.52 20.60 -5.19
CA GLU A 58 -5.96 20.92 -5.13
C GLU A 58 -6.76 20.13 -6.17
N GLN A 59 -6.25 20.06 -7.41
CA GLN A 59 -6.87 19.31 -8.50
C GLN A 59 -6.93 17.81 -8.21
N PHE A 60 -5.86 17.23 -7.65
CA PHE A 60 -5.84 15.83 -7.26
C PHE A 60 -6.85 15.54 -6.14
N MET A 61 -6.91 16.40 -5.11
CA MET A 61 -7.84 16.23 -3.99
C MET A 61 -9.31 16.46 -4.38
N ALA A 62 -9.57 17.17 -5.48
CA ALA A 62 -10.92 17.34 -6.02
C ALA A 62 -11.43 16.09 -6.78
N LEU A 63 -10.57 15.12 -7.09
CA LEU A 63 -10.98 13.88 -7.74
C LEU A 63 -11.80 12.99 -6.78
N PRO A 64 -12.69 12.12 -7.30
CA PRO A 64 -13.46 11.20 -6.49
C PRO A 64 -12.58 10.34 -5.58
N GLN A 65 -12.84 10.41 -4.29
CA GLN A 65 -12.12 9.63 -3.29
C GLN A 65 -12.73 8.23 -3.18
N PHE A 66 -11.87 7.23 -3.02
CA PHE A 66 -12.18 5.82 -2.90
C PHE A 66 -11.50 5.24 -1.65
N ARG A 67 -12.11 4.20 -1.08
CA ARG A 67 -11.55 3.43 0.05
C ARG A 67 -11.49 1.97 -0.33
N ASP A 68 -10.38 1.34 0.01
CA ASP A 68 -10.14 -0.07 -0.25
C ASP A 68 -9.59 -0.76 0.99
N VAL A 69 -9.94 -2.04 1.17
CA VAL A 69 -9.36 -2.89 2.22
C VAL A 69 -8.67 -4.05 1.53
N SER A 70 -7.33 -4.08 1.61
CA SER A 70 -6.49 -5.03 0.88
C SER A 70 -5.34 -5.53 1.74
N ASP A 71 -4.79 -6.69 1.36
CA ASP A 71 -3.59 -7.24 1.99
C ASP A 71 -2.33 -6.67 1.33
N PHE A 72 -1.30 -6.40 2.15
CA PHE A 72 0.01 -6.00 1.66
C PHE A 72 1.01 -7.14 1.85
N HIS A 73 1.61 -7.63 0.77
CA HIS A 73 2.62 -8.69 0.79
C HIS A 73 3.95 -8.17 0.25
N CYS A 74 4.97 -8.08 1.11
CA CYS A 74 6.28 -7.59 0.72
C CYS A 74 7.16 -8.73 0.21
N VAL A 75 7.94 -8.47 -0.85
CA VAL A 75 8.95 -9.40 -1.35
C VAL A 75 10.05 -9.70 -0.32
N THR A 76 10.22 -8.84 0.69
CA THR A 76 11.13 -9.08 1.83
C THR A 76 10.47 -9.90 2.96
N THR A 77 9.57 -10.81 2.57
CA THR A 77 9.00 -11.90 3.38
C THR A 77 8.07 -11.55 4.54
N TRP A 78 7.53 -10.33 4.61
CA TRP A 78 6.45 -9.98 5.55
C TRP A 78 5.13 -9.63 4.86
N SER A 79 4.01 -9.87 5.56
CA SER A 79 2.66 -9.56 5.11
C SER A 79 1.84 -8.87 6.20
N GLN A 80 1.05 -7.87 5.84
CA GLN A 80 0.08 -7.23 6.72
C GLN A 80 -1.31 -7.31 6.11
N PHE A 81 -2.27 -7.79 6.89
CA PHE A 81 -3.64 -8.02 6.44
C PHE A 81 -4.54 -6.83 6.72
N ASP A 82 -5.63 -6.74 5.95
CA ASP A 82 -6.75 -5.82 6.19
C ASP A 82 -6.30 -4.34 6.28
N MET A 83 -5.39 -3.94 5.38
CA MET A 83 -4.91 -2.57 5.29
C MET A 83 -5.99 -1.68 4.67
N GLU A 84 -6.38 -0.62 5.38
CA GLU A 84 -7.32 0.39 4.88
C GLU A 84 -6.56 1.46 4.07
N PHE A 85 -6.78 1.48 2.75
CA PHE A 85 -6.27 2.50 1.86
C PHE A 85 -7.35 3.53 1.52
N SER A 86 -6.94 4.79 1.33
CA SER A 86 -7.81 5.89 0.90
C SER A 86 -7.08 6.77 -0.10
N GLY A 87 -7.77 7.20 -1.15
CA GLY A 87 -7.20 8.09 -2.17
C GLY A 87 -8.02 8.12 -3.45
N VAL A 88 -7.38 8.37 -4.57
CA VAL A 88 -8.01 8.38 -5.90
C VAL A 88 -7.77 7.02 -6.58
N ALA A 89 -8.82 6.38 -7.09
CA ALA A 89 -8.70 5.13 -7.84
C ALA A 89 -8.06 5.37 -9.22
N PHE A 90 -7.28 4.40 -9.71
CA PHE A 90 -6.67 4.41 -11.04
C PHE A 90 -7.56 3.73 -12.10
#